data_AF-A0A7W5FC95-F1
#
_entry.id   AF-A0A7W5FC95-F1
#
_cell.length_a   1.000
_cell.length_b   1.000
_cell.length_c   1.000
_cell.angle_alpha   90.00
_cell.angle_beta   90.00
_cell.angle_gamma   90.00
#
_symmetry.space_group_name_H-M   'P 1'
#
loop_
_entity.id
_entity.type
_entity.pdbx_description
1 polymer ?
#
loop_
_entity_poly.entity_id
_entity_poly.type
_entity_poly.pdbx_seq_one_letter_code
_entity_poly.pdbx_strand_id
1 'polypeptide(L)'
;MELSFMDAFTLWCRAPYPSLGSTPELKSLRADLGAADEQASVVKAFLRTGRFRPSGADVLAELGDIVSRADAMCAEYEGSDLEAAREIRAYAALLAVVYAGFLKEGESG
;
A
#
# COMPACT_ATOMS: atom_id res chain seq x y z
N MET A 1 3.07 -18.48 4.97
CA MET A 1 4.40 -17.90 5.26
C MET A 1 4.17 -16.40 5.30
N GLU A 2 4.17 -15.79 6.49
CA GLU A 2 4.10 -14.33 6.61
C GLU A 2 5.42 -13.73 6.09
N LEU A 3 5.34 -12.68 5.27
CA LEU A 3 6.51 -11.90 4.90
C LEU A 3 7.01 -11.17 6.15
N SER A 4 8.32 -11.24 6.42
CA SER A 4 8.90 -10.39 7.47
C SER A 4 8.79 -8.91 7.08
N PHE A 5 8.86 -8.00 8.05
CA PHE A 5 8.85 -6.55 7.80
C PHE A 5 9.92 -6.13 6.78
N MET A 6 11.15 -6.66 6.92
CA MET A 6 12.25 -6.32 6.01
C MET A 6 12.10 -6.92 4.62
N ASP A 7 11.51 -8.12 4.49
CA ASP A 7 11.22 -8.71 3.18
C ASP A 7 10.14 -7.90 2.46
N ALA A 8 9.05 -7.55 3.16
CA ALA A 8 7.98 -6.72 2.63
C ALA A 8 8.51 -5.33 2.22
N PHE A 9 9.35 -4.71 3.05
CA PHE A 9 9.96 -3.41 2.73
C PHE A 9 10.84 -3.48 1.48
N THR A 10 11.68 -4.52 1.38
CA THR A 10 12.55 -4.74 0.22
C THR A 10 11.73 -4.95 -1.05
N LEU A 11 10.61 -5.68 -0.95
CA LEU A 11 9.67 -5.88 -2.04
C LEU A 11 9.01 -4.56 -2.45
N TRP A 12 8.53 -3.76 -1.50
CA TRP A 12 7.91 -2.45 -1.78
C TRP A 12 8.88 -1.50 -2.48
N CYS A 13 10.16 -1.47 -2.08
CA CYS A 13 11.17 -0.65 -2.74
C CYS A 13 11.41 -1.00 -4.22
N ARG A 14 11.05 -2.22 -4.64
CA ARG A 14 11.23 -2.72 -6.01
C ARG A 14 9.93 -2.82 -6.79
N ALA A 15 8.78 -2.73 -6.11
CA ALA A 15 7.48 -2.85 -6.73
C ALA A 15 7.22 -1.63 -7.62
N PRO A 16 6.87 -1.81 -8.90
CA PRO A 16 6.40 -0.70 -9.71
C PRO A 16 5.08 -0.18 -9.13
N TYR A 17 4.88 1.13 -9.20
CA TYR A 17 3.60 1.71 -8.84
C TYR A 17 2.52 1.26 -9.85
N PRO A 18 1.27 0.97 -9.42
CA PRO A 18 0.24 0.41 -10.29
C PRO A 18 -0.03 1.23 -11.57
N SER A 19 -0.38 0.52 -12.63
CA SER A 19 -0.76 1.10 -13.92
C SER A 19 -2.00 1.99 -13.81
N LEU A 20 -2.17 2.89 -14.78
CA LEU A 20 -3.32 3.76 -14.85
C LEU A 20 -4.49 3.01 -15.51
N GLY A 21 -5.56 2.78 -14.75
CA GLY A 21 -6.80 2.24 -15.29
C GLY A 21 -7.51 3.21 -16.24
N SER A 22 -8.41 2.68 -17.08
CA SER A 22 -9.16 3.47 -18.04
C SER A 22 -10.32 4.24 -17.39
N THR A 23 -10.91 3.66 -16.34
CA THR A 23 -12.12 4.17 -15.68
C THR A 23 -11.83 5.28 -14.68
N PRO A 24 -12.76 6.23 -14.45
CA PRO A 24 -12.65 7.24 -13.40
C PRO A 24 -12.44 6.63 -12.00
N GLU A 25 -13.09 5.51 -11.73
CA GLU A 25 -13.06 4.83 -10.44
C GLU A 25 -11.65 4.29 -10.15
N LEU A 26 -10.99 3.66 -11.13
CA LEU A 26 -9.60 3.20 -11.00
C LEU A 26 -8.63 4.36 -10.85
N LYS A 27 -8.85 5.46 -11.58
CA LYS A 27 -8.01 6.67 -11.46
C LYS A 27 -8.10 7.27 -10.08
N SER A 28 -9.31 7.36 -9.52
CA SER A 28 -9.54 7.83 -8.16
C SER A 28 -8.89 6.90 -7.15
N LEU A 29 -9.12 5.59 -7.25
CA LEU A 29 -8.57 4.61 -6.32
C LEU A 29 -7.03 4.59 -6.34
N ARG A 30 -6.43 4.75 -7.53
CA ARG A 30 -4.98 4.88 -7.69
C ARG A 30 -4.44 6.18 -7.08
N ALA A 31 -5.21 7.27 -7.08
CA ALA A 31 -4.83 8.51 -6.44
C ALA A 31 -4.90 8.38 -4.91
N ASP A 32 -5.94 7.74 -4.39
CA ASP A 32 -6.08 7.41 -2.96
C ASP A 32 -4.88 6.57 -2.49
N LEU A 33 -4.49 5.55 -3.27
CA LEU A 33 -3.26 4.78 -3.02
C LEU A 33 -2.00 5.63 -3.00
N GLY A 34 -1.96 6.70 -3.79
CA GLY A 34 -0.79 7.58 -3.87
C GLY A 34 -0.63 8.41 -2.60
N ALA A 35 -1.75 8.88 -2.05
CA ALA A 35 -1.76 9.55 -0.75
C ALA A 35 -1.30 8.60 0.36
N ALA A 36 -1.82 7.36 0.38
CA ALA A 36 -1.41 6.37 1.37
C ALA A 36 0.08 5.97 1.25
N ASP A 37 0.62 5.84 0.02
CA ASP A 37 2.06 5.59 -0.21
C ASP A 37 2.93 6.74 0.30
N GLU A 38 2.52 7.98 0.06
CA GLU A 38 3.22 9.16 0.58
C GLU A 38 3.22 9.18 2.11
N GLN A 39 2.08 8.90 2.75
CA GLN A 39 1.99 8.80 4.20
C GLN A 39 2.85 7.65 4.76
N ALA A 40 2.93 6.52 4.05
CA ALA A 40 3.77 5.38 4.40
C ALA A 40 5.28 5.61 4.16
N SER A 41 5.66 6.67 3.44
CA SER A 41 7.07 7.00 3.19
C SER A 41 7.90 7.24 4.47
N VAL A 42 7.25 7.52 5.61
CA VAL A 42 7.87 7.60 6.93
C VAL A 42 8.63 6.33 7.32
N VAL A 43 8.22 5.16 6.80
CA VAL A 43 8.94 3.89 7.00
C VAL A 43 10.36 3.94 6.44
N LYS A 44 10.55 4.57 5.27
CA LYS A 44 11.89 4.76 4.67
C LYS A 44 12.75 5.66 5.55
N ALA A 45 12.16 6.70 6.15
CA ALA A 45 12.85 7.59 7.08
C ALA A 45 13.24 6.87 8.38
N PHE A 46 12.35 6.02 8.92
CA PHE A 46 12.63 5.17 10.06
C PHE A 46 13.81 4.24 9.80
N LEU A 47 13.80 3.49 8.70
CA LEU A 47 14.90 2.57 8.37
C LEU A 47 16.23 3.28 8.12
N ARG A 48 16.21 4.53 7.64
CA ARG A 48 17.41 5.33 7.44
C ARG A 48 17.96 5.95 8.73
N THR A 49 17.10 6.31 9.68
CA THR A 49 17.48 7.17 10.81
C THR A 49 17.25 6.55 12.19
N GLY A 50 16.56 5.43 12.27
CA GLY A 50 16.12 4.79 13.51
C GLY A 50 15.02 5.55 14.27
N ARG A 51 14.54 6.69 13.75
CA ARG A 51 13.56 7.53 14.46
C ARG A 51 12.13 7.10 14.15
N PHE A 52 11.44 6.57 15.15
CA PHE A 52 10.03 6.22 15.03
C PHE A 52 9.13 7.46 15.05
N ARG A 53 8.52 7.76 13.91
CA ARG A 53 7.57 8.88 13.71
C ARG A 53 6.49 8.44 12.73
N PRO A 54 5.42 7.79 13.21
CA PRO A 54 4.33 7.37 12.34
C PRO A 54 3.59 8.57 11.74
N SER A 55 2.80 8.30 10.70
CA SER A 55 1.89 9.28 10.14
C SER A 55 0.84 9.66 11.17
N GLY A 56 0.32 10.89 11.10
CA GLY A 56 -0.85 11.28 11.89
C GLY A 56 -2.17 10.72 11.32
N ALA A 57 -2.15 10.22 10.08
CA ALA A 57 -3.28 9.57 9.43
C ALA A 57 -3.34 8.07 9.76
N ASP A 58 -4.54 7.50 9.70
CA ASP A 58 -4.75 6.06 9.86
C ASP A 58 -4.47 5.31 8.55
N VAL A 59 -3.17 5.17 8.24
CA VAL A 59 -2.67 4.56 7.00
C VAL A 59 -3.19 3.13 6.82
N LEU A 60 -3.35 2.37 7.91
CA LEU A 60 -3.84 0.99 7.82
C LEU A 60 -5.32 0.92 7.45
N ALA A 61 -6.15 1.82 8.01
CA ALA A 61 -7.55 1.92 7.61
C ALA A 61 -7.68 2.35 6.13
N GLU A 62 -6.93 3.38 5.71
CA GLU A 62 -6.93 3.84 4.32
C GLU A 62 -6.55 2.71 3.34
N LEU A 63 -5.50 1.94 3.65
CA LEU A 63 -5.09 0.80 2.82
C LEU A 63 -6.10 -0.34 2.82
N GLY A 64 -6.77 -0.60 3.94
CA GLY A 64 -7.86 -1.59 4.03
C GLY A 64 -9.05 -1.22 3.15
N ASP A 65 -9.43 0.05 3.14
CA ASP A 65 -10.50 0.57 2.28
C ASP A 65 -10.12 0.48 0.79
N ILE A 66 -8.88 0.80 0.45
CA ILE A 66 -8.37 0.66 -0.93
C ILE A 66 -8.40 -0.79 -1.39
N VAL A 67 -7.94 -1.73 -0.57
CA VAL A 67 -7.96 -3.17 -0.87
C VAL A 67 -9.41 -3.64 -1.11
N SER A 68 -10.33 -3.25 -0.23
CA SER A 68 -11.74 -3.66 -0.32
C SER A 68 -12.42 -3.13 -1.59
N ARG A 69 -12.16 -1.86 -1.95
CA ARG A 69 -12.65 -1.26 -3.20
C ARG A 69 -12.03 -1.90 -4.44
N ALA A 70 -10.73 -2.21 -4.40
CA ALA A 70 -10.05 -2.91 -5.48
C ALA A 70 -10.57 -4.34 -5.67
N ASP A 71 -10.90 -5.05 -4.58
CA ASP A 71 -11.53 -6.37 -4.62
C ASP A 71 -12.90 -6.33 -5.30
N ALA A 72 -13.73 -5.33 -4.99
CA ALA A 72 -15.00 -5.13 -5.68
C ALA A 72 -14.81 -4.90 -7.19
N MET A 73 -13.86 -4.04 -7.57
CA MET A 73 -13.53 -3.82 -8.99
C MET A 73 -12.99 -5.07 -9.68
N CYS A 74 -12.20 -5.90 -8.97
CA CYS A 74 -11.72 -7.17 -9.51
C CYS A 74 -12.83 -8.17 -9.80
N ALA A 75 -13.99 -8.05 -9.13
CA ALA A 75 -15.16 -8.89 -9.38
C ALA A 75 -15.99 -8.41 -10.58
N GLU A 76 -15.88 -7.13 -10.96
CA GLU A 76 -16.71 -6.50 -12.00
C GLU A 76 -15.98 -6.27 -13.31
N TYR A 77 -14.67 -5.99 -13.27
CA TYR A 77 -13.90 -5.56 -14.43
C TYR A 77 -13.23 -6.74 -15.16
N GLU A 78 -12.89 -6.51 -16.43
CA GLU A 78 -12.18 -7.46 -17.28
C GLU A 78 -11.01 -6.77 -18.01
N GLY A 79 -10.16 -7.58 -18.66
CA GLY A 79 -9.05 -7.08 -19.48
C GLY A 79 -8.07 -6.20 -18.70
N SER A 80 -7.63 -5.09 -19.29
CA SER A 80 -6.62 -4.20 -18.71
C SER A 80 -7.09 -3.50 -17.43
N ASP A 81 -8.40 -3.27 -17.28
CA ASP A 81 -8.94 -2.63 -16.08
C ASP A 81 -8.96 -3.59 -14.88
N LEU A 82 -9.16 -4.88 -15.13
CA LEU A 82 -8.96 -5.93 -14.12
C LEU A 82 -7.49 -6.04 -13.70
N GLU A 83 -6.56 -5.93 -14.64
CA GLU A 83 -5.12 -5.93 -14.33
C GLU A 83 -4.75 -4.74 -13.45
N ALA A 84 -5.21 -3.54 -13.80
CA ALA A 84 -5.00 -2.34 -12.98
C ALA A 84 -5.59 -2.47 -11.57
N ALA A 85 -6.81 -3.02 -11.43
CA ALA A 85 -7.42 -3.26 -10.13
C ALA A 85 -6.60 -4.24 -9.28
N ARG A 86 -6.10 -5.32 -9.89
CA ARG A 86 -5.24 -6.32 -9.22
C ARG A 86 -3.90 -5.74 -8.78
N GLU A 87 -3.29 -4.90 -9.60
CA GLU A 87 -2.05 -4.20 -9.25
C GLU A 87 -2.25 -3.25 -8.07
N ILE A 88 -3.32 -2.43 -8.08
CA ILE A 88 -3.69 -1.54 -6.97
C ILE A 88 -3.88 -2.36 -5.69
N ARG A 89 -4.66 -3.45 -5.76
CA ARG A 89 -4.92 -4.34 -4.63
C ARG A 89 -3.62 -4.92 -4.06
N ALA A 90 -2.75 -5.45 -4.92
CA ALA A 90 -1.50 -6.08 -4.51
C ALA A 90 -0.54 -5.06 -3.88
N TYR A 91 -0.43 -3.87 -4.46
CA TYR A 91 0.42 -2.80 -3.93
C TYR A 91 -0.09 -2.30 -2.58
N ALA A 92 -1.40 -2.05 -2.44
CA ALA A 92 -2.00 -1.63 -1.18
C ALA A 92 -1.83 -2.66 -0.07
N ALA A 93 -2.03 -3.95 -0.38
CA ALA A 93 -1.82 -5.03 0.58
C ALA A 93 -0.35 -5.14 1.02
N LEU A 94 0.60 -5.00 0.09
CA LEU A 94 2.02 -4.97 0.40
C LEU A 94 2.37 -3.80 1.33
N LEU A 95 1.85 -2.61 1.02
CA LEU A 95 2.09 -1.42 1.82
C LEU A 95 1.49 -1.57 3.23
N ALA A 96 0.34 -2.23 3.36
CA ALA A 96 -0.28 -2.51 4.66
C ALA A 96 0.60 -3.43 5.52
N VAL A 97 1.19 -4.47 4.92
CA VAL A 97 2.14 -5.35 5.61
C VAL A 97 3.38 -4.58 6.06
N VAL A 98 3.93 -3.74 5.19
CA VAL A 98 5.10 -2.90 5.52
C VAL A 98 4.78 -1.95 6.67
N TYR A 99 3.67 -1.23 6.59
CA TYR A 99 3.31 -0.23 7.60
C TYR A 99 2.97 -0.88 8.94
N ALA A 100 2.26 -2.00 8.94
CA ALA A 100 1.99 -2.77 10.16
C ALA A 100 3.28 -3.30 10.80
N GLY A 101 4.24 -3.76 10.00
CA GLY A 101 5.57 -4.15 10.49
C GLY A 101 6.31 -2.97 11.13
N PHE A 102 6.31 -1.81 10.48
CA PHE A 102 6.90 -0.58 11.01
C PHE A 102 6.30 -0.15 12.36
N LEU A 103 4.98 -0.20 12.50
CA LEU A 103 4.31 0.14 13.77
C LEU A 103 4.74 -0.83 14.88
N LYS A 104 4.75 -2.14 14.61
CA LYS A 104 5.17 -3.18 15.58
C LYS A 104 6.62 -2.99 16.05
N GLU A 105 7.54 -2.72 15.12
CA GLU A 105 8.95 -2.46 15.43
C GLU A 105 9.11 -1.17 16.27
N GLY A 106 8.35 -0.13 15.94
CA GLY A 106 8.38 1.14 16.65
C GLY A 106 7.76 1.13 18.05
N GLU A 107 6.78 0.26 18.30
CA GLU A 107 6.17 0.04 19.62
C GLU A 107 7.04 -0.82 20.55
N SER A 108 7.98 -1.58 19.98
CA SER A 108 8.85 -2.50 20.72
C SER A 108 10.18 -1.89 21.21
N GLY A 109 10.50 -0.65 20.77
CA GLY A 109 11.75 0.06 21.09
C GLY A 109 11.56 1.24 22.03
#